data_AF-A0A4Y8XUP6-F1
#
_entry.id   AF-A0A4Y8XUP6-F1
#
_cell.length_a   1.000
_cell.length_b   1.000
_cell.length_c   1.000
_cell.angle_alpha   90.00
_cell.angle_beta   90.00
_cell.angle_gamma   90.00
#
_symmetry.space_group_name_H-M   'P 1'
#
loop_
_entity.id
_entity.type
_entity.pdbx_description
1 polymer ?
#
loop_
_entity_poly.entity_id
_entity_poly.type
_entity_poly.pdbx_seq_one_letter_code
_entity_poly.pdbx_strand_id
1 'polypeptide(L)'
;MGYHVDCDDAFDTELREPHHLPLGAQILHLAERIRAATTTDDVADILTELTAAHDGILTAVAEVLVATAEFHDGLGEPSDPHTARRLRHLADEYLHVIRTDLSHSRDALADRRALHPSRRICTAEVPATERERSAVCACPPPPPPPPAVSAGLRR
;
A
#
# COMPACT_ATOMS: atom_id res chain seq x y z
N MET A 1 42.67 26.14 22.03
CA MET A 1 43.13 24.79 21.61
C MET A 1 41.90 23.91 21.56
N GLY A 2 41.38 23.63 20.36
CA GLY A 2 40.23 22.75 20.16
C GLY A 2 40.71 21.34 19.85
N TYR A 3 40.10 20.35 20.48
CA TYR A 3 40.35 18.94 20.15
C TYR A 3 39.51 18.57 18.93
N HIS A 4 40.13 17.93 17.94
CA HIS A 4 39.44 17.24 16.86
C HIS A 4 39.38 15.76 17.22
N VAL A 5 38.18 15.19 17.19
CA VAL A 5 37.97 13.76 17.38
C VAL A 5 37.56 13.20 16.03
N ASP A 6 38.49 12.51 15.39
CA ASP A 6 38.17 11.68 14.23
C ASP A 6 37.46 10.42 14.72
N CYS A 7 36.42 10.01 14.00
CA CYS A 7 35.78 8.72 14.25
C CYS A 7 36.74 7.61 13.81
N ASP A 8 37.02 6.68 14.70
CA ASP A 8 37.89 5.53 14.43
C ASP A 8 37.18 4.56 13.47
N ASP A 9 37.80 4.27 12.33
CA ASP A 9 37.30 3.33 11.31
C ASP A 9 37.04 1.93 11.90
N ALA A 10 37.68 1.56 13.01
CA ALA A 10 37.43 0.31 13.71
C ALA A 10 36.05 0.22 14.37
N PHE A 11 35.35 1.36 14.54
CA PHE A 11 33.99 1.47 15.06
C PHE A 11 32.96 1.86 13.99
N ASP A 12 33.37 2.01 12.72
CA ASP A 12 32.44 2.18 11.60
C ASP A 12 31.82 0.82 11.25
N THR A 13 30.80 0.44 12.02
CA THR A 13 30.01 -0.75 11.71
C THR A 13 28.97 -0.40 10.65
N GLU A 14 28.87 -1.20 9.58
CA GLU A 14 27.77 -1.10 8.59
C GLU A 14 26.36 -1.33 9.19
N LEU A 15 26.26 -1.55 10.51
CA LEU A 15 25.02 -1.52 11.27
C LEU A 15 24.49 -0.09 11.34
N ARG A 16 23.88 0.34 10.24
CA ARG A 16 22.91 1.42 10.25
C ARG A 16 21.77 0.99 11.17
N GLU A 17 21.52 1.75 12.22
CA GLU A 17 20.32 1.62 13.05
C GLU A 17 19.11 1.49 12.10
N PRO A 18 18.25 0.47 12.23
CA PRO A 18 17.09 0.35 11.35
C PRO A 18 16.26 1.61 11.56
N HIS A 19 16.32 2.52 10.61
CA HIS A 19 15.42 3.66 10.54
C HIS A 19 14.04 3.06 10.27
N HIS A 20 13.33 2.70 11.35
CA HIS A 20 11.93 2.35 11.26
C HIS A 20 11.24 3.55 10.61
N LEU A 21 10.76 3.34 9.38
CA LEU A 21 10.01 4.36 8.68
C LEU A 21 8.86 4.82 9.58
N PRO A 22 8.57 6.13 9.66
CA PRO A 22 7.38 6.59 10.36
C PRO A 22 6.15 5.83 9.84
N LEU A 23 5.15 5.57 10.68
CA LEU A 23 3.98 4.75 10.31
C LEU A 23 3.35 5.19 8.98
N GLY A 24 3.25 6.51 8.75
CA GLY A 24 2.77 7.03 7.47
C GLY A 24 3.61 6.60 6.26
N ALA A 25 4.93 6.52 6.39
CA ALA A 25 5.80 6.00 5.35
C ALA A 25 5.68 4.48 5.18
N GLN A 26 5.39 3.73 6.25
CA GLN A 26 5.07 2.30 6.15
C GLN A 26 3.74 2.07 5.40
N ILE A 27 2.72 2.88 5.65
CA ILE A 27 1.44 2.83 4.90
C ILE A 27 1.67 3.20 3.43
N LEU A 28 2.46 4.23 3.15
CA LEU A 28 2.82 4.60 1.77
C LEU A 28 3.60 3.49 1.05
N HIS A 29 4.41 2.73 1.78
CA HIS A 29 5.11 1.57 1.23
C HIS A 29 4.14 0.46 0.78
N LEU A 30 2.96 0.33 1.39
CA LEU A 30 1.92 -0.60 0.91
C LEU A 30 1.43 -0.24 -0.49
N ALA A 31 1.24 1.04 -0.77
CA ALA A 31 0.86 1.50 -2.10
C ALA A 31 1.95 1.16 -3.13
N GLU A 32 3.23 1.28 -2.74
CA GLU A 32 4.34 0.88 -3.60
C GLU A 32 4.37 -0.64 -3.84
N ARG A 33 4.17 -1.45 -2.80
CA ARG A 33 4.06 -2.91 -2.92
C ARG A 33 2.91 -3.31 -3.86
N ILE A 34 1.76 -2.65 -3.79
CA ILE A 34 0.64 -2.90 -4.73
C ILE A 34 1.01 -2.48 -6.17
N ARG A 35 1.77 -1.39 -6.35
CA ARG A 35 2.27 -0.98 -7.67
C ARG A 35 3.30 -1.96 -8.24
N ALA A 36 4.07 -2.62 -7.38
CA ALA A 36 5.07 -3.61 -7.77
C ALA A 36 4.49 -5.04 -7.91
N ALA A 37 3.35 -5.33 -7.27
CA ALA A 37 2.72 -6.64 -7.25
C ALA A 37 2.52 -7.24 -8.65
N THR A 38 2.89 -8.50 -8.79
CA THR A 38 2.84 -9.24 -10.05
C THR A 38 1.74 -10.30 -10.05
N THR A 39 1.22 -10.66 -8.88
CA THR A 39 0.12 -11.61 -8.73
C THR A 39 -1.07 -10.96 -8.01
N THR A 40 -2.27 -11.51 -8.19
CA THR A 40 -3.45 -11.09 -7.43
C THR A 40 -3.34 -11.45 -5.95
N ASP A 41 -2.62 -12.53 -5.64
CA ASP A 41 -2.40 -12.99 -4.27
C ASP A 41 -1.52 -11.99 -3.51
N ASP A 42 -0.46 -11.47 -4.15
CA ASP A 42 0.39 -10.40 -3.58
C ASP A 42 -0.46 -9.20 -3.15
N VAL A 43 -1.42 -8.79 -3.99
CA VAL A 43 -2.30 -7.64 -3.70
C VAL A 43 -3.29 -7.99 -2.59
N ALA A 44 -3.87 -9.20 -2.60
CA ALA A 44 -4.78 -9.64 -1.55
C ALA A 44 -4.08 -9.69 -0.18
N ASP A 45 -2.84 -10.18 -0.13
CA ASP A 45 -2.04 -10.21 1.08
C ASP A 45 -1.79 -8.78 1.61
N ILE A 46 -1.42 -7.84 0.74
CA ILE A 46 -1.23 -6.44 1.15
C ILE A 46 -2.54 -5.81 1.65
N LEU A 47 -3.67 -6.09 1.00
CA LEU A 47 -4.98 -5.58 1.43
C LEU A 47 -5.43 -6.16 2.78
N THR A 48 -4.90 -7.31 3.20
CA THR A 48 -5.14 -7.87 4.54
C THR A 48 -4.60 -6.94 5.63
N GLU A 49 -3.43 -6.31 5.43
CA GLU A 49 -2.85 -5.35 6.38
C GLU A 49 -3.75 -4.11 6.58
N LEU A 50 -4.49 -3.71 5.55
CA LEU A 50 -5.44 -2.59 5.63
C LEU A 50 -6.77 -2.98 6.32
N THR A 51 -7.23 -4.22 6.09
CA THR A 51 -8.60 -4.65 6.38
C THR A 51 -8.74 -5.61 7.57
N ALA A 52 -7.63 -6.03 8.18
CA ALA A 52 -7.66 -6.93 9.34
C ALA A 52 -8.58 -6.38 10.45
N ALA A 53 -9.38 -7.27 11.03
CA ALA A 53 -10.52 -6.86 11.86
C ALA A 53 -10.11 -6.10 13.14
N HIS A 54 -8.97 -6.43 13.74
CA HIS A 54 -8.56 -5.92 15.05
C HIS A 54 -7.28 -5.08 15.00
N ASP A 55 -6.33 -5.45 14.14
CA ASP A 55 -5.01 -4.84 14.00
C ASP A 55 -4.78 -4.22 12.62
N GLY A 56 -5.84 -4.13 11.80
CA GLY A 56 -5.78 -3.47 10.50
C GLY A 56 -5.66 -1.96 10.62
N ILE A 57 -5.06 -1.34 9.59
CA ILE A 57 -4.87 0.11 9.54
C ILE A 57 -6.20 0.87 9.70
N LEU A 58 -7.29 0.39 9.08
CA LEU A 58 -8.60 1.04 9.22
C LEU A 58 -9.15 0.97 10.65
N THR A 59 -8.87 -0.10 11.39
CA THR A 59 -9.24 -0.20 12.81
C THR A 59 -8.43 0.80 13.65
N ALA A 60 -7.12 0.92 13.41
CA ALA A 60 -6.30 1.93 14.08
C ALA A 60 -6.75 3.37 13.80
N VAL A 61 -7.20 3.66 12.57
CA VAL A 61 -7.79 4.97 12.22
C VAL A 61 -9.11 5.21 12.96
N ALA A 62 -9.95 4.18 13.12
CA ALA A 62 -11.19 4.29 13.89
C ALA A 62 -10.91 4.67 15.36
N GLU A 63 -9.93 4.03 15.99
CA GLU A 63 -9.50 4.35 17.36
C GLU A 63 -9.03 5.81 17.50
N VAL A 64 -8.26 6.32 16.53
CA VAL A 64 -7.84 7.73 16.52
C VAL A 64 -9.04 8.67 16.44
N LEU A 65 -10.06 8.36 15.63
CA LEU A 65 -11.27 9.16 15.52
C LEU A 65 -12.10 9.13 16.81
N VAL A 66 -12.21 7.97 17.46
CA VAL A 66 -12.89 7.81 18.76
C VAL A 66 -12.19 8.61 19.84
N ALA A 67 -10.87 8.48 19.98
CA ALA A 67 -10.08 9.25 20.93
C ALA A 67 -10.20 10.77 20.68
N THR A 68 -10.24 11.19 19.41
CA THR A 68 -10.46 12.59 19.05
C THR A 68 -11.87 13.07 19.44
N ALA A 69 -12.89 12.21 19.31
CA ALA A 69 -14.25 12.52 19.76
C ALA A 69 -14.33 12.70 21.28
N GLU A 70 -13.66 11.83 22.04
CA GLU A 70 -13.55 11.94 23.50
C GLU A 70 -12.84 13.22 23.92
N PHE A 71 -11.81 13.64 23.18
CA PHE A 71 -11.16 14.92 23.42
C PHE A 71 -12.13 16.09 23.26
N HIS A 72 -12.95 16.10 22.19
CA HIS A 72 -13.97 17.13 21.99
C HIS A 72 -15.01 17.16 23.10
N ASP A 73 -15.44 16.00 23.60
CA ASP A 73 -16.42 15.95 24.71
C ASP A 73 -15.90 16.64 25.99
N GLY A 74 -14.57 16.80 26.14
CA GLY A 74 -13.93 17.50 27.26
C GLY A 74 -13.69 19.01 27.07
N LEU A 75 -13.94 19.59 25.89
CA LEU A 75 -13.62 20.99 25.57
C LEU A 75 -14.70 21.99 26.04
N GLY A 76 -15.97 21.58 26.01
CA GLY A 76 -17.08 22.34 26.60
C GLY A 76 -17.68 23.46 25.74
N GLU A 77 -17.26 23.64 24.48
CA GLU A 77 -17.91 24.57 23.55
C GLU A 77 -19.24 24.00 23.03
N PRO A 78 -20.21 24.85 22.66
CA PRO A 78 -21.53 24.39 22.20
C PRO A 78 -21.51 23.46 20.97
N SER A 79 -20.48 23.58 20.12
CA SER A 79 -20.34 22.77 18.90
C SER A 79 -19.65 21.42 19.15
N ASP A 80 -18.93 21.25 20.24
CA ASP A 80 -18.12 20.05 20.49
C ASP A 80 -18.91 18.75 20.50
N PRO A 81 -20.11 18.67 21.13
CA PRO A 81 -20.91 17.44 21.10
C PRO A 81 -21.37 17.06 19.69
N HIS A 82 -21.50 18.02 18.78
CA HIS A 82 -21.81 17.73 17.37
C HIS A 82 -20.57 17.18 16.66
N THR A 83 -19.40 17.79 16.86
CA THR A 83 -18.13 17.32 16.30
C THR A 83 -17.79 15.91 16.77
N ALA A 84 -17.91 15.63 18.07
CA ALA A 84 -17.66 14.31 18.65
C ALA A 84 -18.58 13.23 18.06
N ARG A 85 -19.87 13.53 17.92
CA ARG A 85 -20.83 12.62 17.24
C ARG A 85 -20.46 12.38 15.78
N ARG A 86 -20.03 13.41 15.05
CA ARG A 86 -19.60 13.26 13.66
C ARG A 86 -18.36 12.37 13.55
N LEU A 87 -17.39 12.51 14.45
CA LEU A 87 -16.18 11.69 14.46
C LEU A 87 -16.49 10.21 14.73
N ARG A 88 -17.36 9.92 15.72
CA ARG A 88 -17.84 8.55 15.97
C ARG A 88 -18.58 7.96 14.77
N HIS A 89 -19.44 8.75 14.12
CA HIS A 89 -20.11 8.32 12.90
C HIS A 89 -19.15 7.99 11.75
N LEU A 90 -18.06 8.74 11.59
CA LEU A 90 -17.03 8.42 10.61
C LEU A 90 -16.31 7.10 10.94
N ALA A 91 -16.01 6.87 12.21
CA ALA A 91 -15.37 5.64 12.69
C ALA A 91 -16.28 4.41 12.49
N ASP A 92 -17.56 4.52 12.85
CA ASP A 92 -18.49 3.39 12.87
C ASP A 92 -19.07 3.08 11.49
N GLU A 93 -19.47 4.09 10.72
CA GLU A 93 -20.21 3.89 9.47
C GLU A 93 -19.30 3.98 8.24
N TYR A 94 -18.55 5.08 8.10
CA TYR A 94 -17.76 5.31 6.89
C TYR A 94 -16.57 4.37 6.77
N LEU A 95 -15.81 4.17 7.84
CA LEU A 95 -14.69 3.21 7.82
C LEU A 95 -15.18 1.78 7.70
N HIS A 96 -16.37 1.46 8.21
CA HIS A 96 -16.97 0.13 8.02
C HIS A 96 -17.31 -0.15 6.55
N VAL A 97 -17.88 0.81 5.84
CA VAL A 97 -18.14 0.71 4.40
C VAL A 97 -16.83 0.50 3.63
N ILE A 98 -15.82 1.34 3.88
CA ILE A 98 -14.52 1.23 3.21
C ILE A 98 -13.87 -0.14 3.48
N ARG A 99 -13.89 -0.60 4.73
CA ARG A 99 -13.35 -1.92 5.11
C ARG A 99 -14.07 -3.04 4.38
N THR A 100 -15.38 -2.96 4.27
CA THR A 100 -16.21 -3.98 3.59
C THR A 100 -15.87 -4.05 2.11
N ASP A 101 -15.81 -2.91 1.42
CA ASP A 101 -15.49 -2.86 -0.02
C ASP A 101 -14.06 -3.35 -0.33
N LEU A 102 -13.10 -2.98 0.52
CA LEU A 102 -11.73 -3.46 0.39
C LEU A 102 -11.60 -4.96 0.71
N SER A 103 -12.37 -5.47 1.69
CA SER A 103 -12.40 -6.89 2.01
C SER A 103 -12.99 -7.70 0.85
N HIS A 104 -14.09 -7.23 0.25
CA HIS A 104 -14.64 -7.85 -0.96
C HIS A 104 -13.66 -7.83 -2.13
N SER A 105 -12.95 -6.71 -2.32
CA SER A 105 -11.93 -6.59 -3.37
C SER A 105 -10.76 -7.55 -3.14
N ARG A 106 -10.28 -7.66 -1.89
CA ARG A 106 -9.26 -8.62 -1.47
C ARG A 106 -9.72 -10.05 -1.77
N ASP A 107 -10.92 -10.42 -1.35
CA ASP A 107 -11.43 -11.78 -1.53
C ASP A 107 -11.57 -12.14 -3.02
N ALA A 108 -12.08 -11.20 -3.82
CA ALA A 108 -12.17 -11.37 -5.28
C ALA A 108 -10.79 -11.53 -5.95
N LEU A 109 -9.74 -10.88 -5.44
CA LEU A 109 -8.37 -11.03 -5.93
C LEU A 109 -7.77 -12.38 -5.50
N ALA A 110 -7.97 -12.77 -4.23
CA ALA A 110 -7.52 -14.05 -3.69
C ALA A 110 -8.18 -15.25 -4.38
N ASP A 111 -9.44 -15.12 -4.79
CA ASP A 111 -10.15 -16.14 -5.56
C ASP A 111 -9.62 -16.25 -7.00
N ARG A 112 -9.16 -15.14 -7.58
CA ARG A 112 -8.72 -15.09 -8.98
C ARG A 112 -7.39 -15.78 -9.24
N ARG A 113 -6.45 -15.75 -8.28
CA ARG A 113 -5.12 -16.42 -8.33
C ARG A 113 -4.40 -16.29 -9.67
N ALA A 114 -4.31 -15.06 -10.18
CA ALA A 114 -3.80 -14.77 -11.52
C ALA A 114 -2.55 -13.90 -11.50
N LEU A 115 -1.75 -14.02 -12.56
CA LEU A 115 -0.68 -13.05 -12.85
C LEU A 115 -1.28 -11.76 -13.40
N HIS A 116 -0.69 -10.63 -13.03
CA HIS A 116 -1.05 -9.33 -13.57
C HIS A 116 -0.65 -9.26 -15.07
N PRO A 117 -1.56 -8.87 -15.98
CA PRO A 117 -1.36 -9.03 -17.42
C PRO A 117 -0.19 -8.21 -17.99
N SER A 118 0.10 -7.06 -17.38
CA SER A 118 1.18 -6.15 -17.82
C SER A 118 2.37 -6.09 -16.87
N ARG A 119 2.41 -6.92 -15.81
CA ARG A 119 3.53 -6.93 -14.86
C ARG A 119 4.05 -8.36 -14.73
N ARG A 120 5.29 -8.56 -15.14
CA ARG A 120 5.98 -9.86 -15.09
C ARG A 120 7.36 -9.66 -14.52
N ILE A 121 7.79 -10.63 -13.71
CA ILE A 121 9.18 -10.72 -13.27
C ILE A 121 10.04 -11.02 -14.50
N CYS A 122 11.10 -10.25 -14.68
CA CYS A 122 12.08 -10.54 -15.72
C CYS A 122 12.95 -11.72 -15.27
N THR A 123 12.70 -12.89 -15.83
CA THR A 123 13.46 -14.12 -15.54
C THR A 123 14.72 -14.25 -16.41
N ALA A 124 15.18 -13.17 -17.06
CA ALA A 124 16.38 -13.20 -17.87
C ALA A 124 17.61 -13.33 -16.94
N GLU A 125 18.21 -14.51 -16.89
CA GLU A 125 19.47 -14.75 -16.18
C GLU A 125 20.64 -14.13 -16.96
N VAL A 126 21.50 -13.39 -16.25
CA VAL A 126 22.77 -12.92 -16.81
C VAL A 126 23.72 -14.13 -16.93
N PRO A 127 24.26 -14.43 -18.12
CA PRO A 127 25.21 -15.54 -18.27
C PRO A 127 26.43 -15.32 -17.36
N ALA A 128 26.92 -16.40 -16.72
CA ALA A 128 28.04 -16.33 -15.77
C ALA A 128 29.35 -15.75 -16.33
N THR A 129 29.44 -15.55 -17.66
CA THR A 129 30.58 -14.95 -18.36
C THR A 129 30.51 -13.42 -18.48
N GLU A 130 29.39 -12.78 -18.12
CA GLU A 130 29.23 -11.32 -18.18
C GLU A 130 28.96 -10.75 -16.77
N ARG A 131 29.76 -9.76 -16.36
CA ARG A 131 29.69 -9.18 -15.00
C ARG A 131 28.65 -8.07 -14.86
N GLU A 132 28.25 -7.43 -15.96
CA GLU A 132 27.31 -6.31 -15.94
C GLU A 132 26.65 -6.13 -17.31
N ARG A 133 25.41 -6.59 -17.45
CA ARG A 133 24.51 -6.18 -18.52
C ARG A 133 23.12 -6.01 -17.93
N SER A 134 22.45 -4.88 -18.20
CA SER A 134 21.04 -4.71 -17.83
C SER A 134 20.26 -5.91 -18.35
N ALA A 135 19.54 -6.62 -17.46
CA ALA A 135 18.59 -7.62 -17.88
C ALA A 135 17.60 -6.95 -18.85
N VAL A 136 17.79 -7.16 -20.16
CA VAL A 136 16.87 -6.63 -21.17
C VAL A 136 15.63 -7.49 -21.11
N CYS A 137 14.69 -7.09 -20.28
CA CYS A 137 13.34 -7.63 -20.33
C CYS A 137 12.75 -7.25 -21.69
N ALA A 138 12.35 -8.22 -22.50
CA ALA A 138 11.51 -7.91 -23.63
C ALA A 138 10.23 -7.23 -23.09
N CYS A 139 9.99 -5.98 -23.50
CA CYS A 139 8.74 -5.29 -23.19
C CYS A 139 7.56 -6.19 -23.62
N PRO A 140 6.47 -6.26 -22.83
CA PRO A 140 5.30 -7.02 -23.23
C PRO A 140 4.80 -6.53 -24.60
N PRO A 141 4.37 -7.44 -25.49
CA PRO A 141 3.80 -7.04 -26.77
C PRO A 141 2.56 -6.15 -26.52
N PRO A 142 2.30 -5.16 -27.39
CA PRO A 142 1.14 -4.30 -27.24
C PRO A 142 -0.16 -5.14 -27.24
N PRO A 143 -1.20 -4.71 -26.51
CA PRO A 143 -2.46 -5.43 -26.47
C PRO A 143 -3.05 -5.57 -27.89
N PRO A 144 -3.76 -6.67 -28.18
CA PRO A 144 -4.37 -6.86 -29.49
C PRO A 144 -5.36 -5.72 -29.79
N PRO A 145 -5.43 -5.25 -31.05
CA PRO A 145 -6.36 -4.20 -31.42
C PRO A 145 -7.81 -4.65 -31.15
N PRO A 146 -8.70 -3.74 -30.72
CA PRO A 146 -10.10 -4.07 -30.51
C PRO A 146 -10.73 -4.59 -31.81
N PRO A 147 -11.72 -5.51 -31.72
CA PRO A 147 -12.37 -6.05 -32.91
C PRO A 147 -12.96 -4.92 -33.74
N ALA A 148 -12.71 -4.96 -35.05
CA ALA A 148 -13.27 -3.99 -35.98
C ALA A 148 -14.80 -4.05 -35.85
N VAL A 149 -15.39 -2.97 -35.34
CA VAL A 149 -16.82 -2.73 -35.46
C VAL A 149 -17.11 -2.61 -36.95
N SER A 150 -17.61 -3.69 -37.54
CA SER A 150 -18.14 -3.68 -38.90
C SER A 150 -19.23 -2.60 -38.94
N ALA A 151 -18.92 -1.48 -39.61
CA ALA A 151 -19.87 -0.45 -39.94
C ALA A 151 -20.99 -1.11 -40.73
N GLY A 152 -22.09 -1.41 -40.05
CA GLY A 152 -23.29 -1.93 -40.69
C GLY A 152 -23.73 -0.94 -41.75
N LEU A 153 -23.77 -1.40 -43.01
CA LEU A 153 -24.45 -0.71 -44.10
C LEU A 153 -25.86 -0.33 -43.61
N ARG A 154 -26.12 0.97 -43.46
CA ARG A 154 -27.49 1.47 -43.42
C ARG A 154 -28.01 1.47 -44.86
N ARG A 155 -29.09 0.71 -45.04
CA ARG A 155 -29.86 0.56 -46.27
C ARG A 155 -30.74 1.78 -46.50
#